data_AF-A0A3B0Y4J9-F1
#
_entry.id   AF-A0A3B0Y4J9-F1
#
_cell.length_a   1.000
_cell.length_b   1.000
_cell.length_c   1.000
_cell.angle_alpha   90.00
_cell.angle_beta   90.00
_cell.angle_gamma   90.00
#
_symmetry.space_group_name_H-M   'P 1'
#
loop_
_entity.id
_entity.type
_entity.pdbx_description
1 polymer ?
#
loop_
_entity_poly.entity_id
_entity_poly.type
_entity_poly.pdbx_seq_one_letter_code
_entity_poly.pdbx_strand_id
1 'polypeptide(L)'
;MKKLLIRLLNTAVLSMAILSTALLSTGAFATTPATQKPAHDSHQHEVHPAKKPPAKKAPLKSANNHQQGEKLHDLKCITCHKNDVYTRKNRTVKSLAALQSQVNNCMKGAARAQWTQPQTTSVVDFLNDRYYKF
;
A
#
# COMPACT_ATOMS: atom_id res chain seq x y z
N MET A 1 -26.88 -26.07 37.33
CA MET A 1 -27.86 -26.72 36.40
C MET A 1 -28.32 -25.76 35.29
N LYS A 2 -27.40 -25.06 34.60
CA LYS A 2 -27.72 -24.10 33.51
C LYS A 2 -26.95 -24.36 32.21
N LYS A 3 -26.23 -25.48 32.12
CA LYS A 3 -25.40 -25.83 30.95
C LYS A 3 -25.99 -26.95 30.08
N LEU A 4 -27.20 -27.42 30.38
CA LEU A 4 -27.85 -28.53 29.67
C LEU A 4 -28.98 -28.09 28.70
N LEU A 5 -29.33 -26.81 28.67
CA LEU A 5 -30.45 -26.28 27.87
C LEU A 5 -30.05 -25.56 26.56
N ILE A 6 -28.76 -25.47 26.25
CA ILE A 6 -28.28 -24.75 25.04
C ILE A 6 -27.97 -25.71 23.88
N ARG A 7 -27.98 -27.04 24.10
CA ARG A 7 -27.64 -28.04 23.07
C ARG A 7 -28.82 -28.60 22.27
N LEU A 8 -30.00 -27.99 22.35
CA LEU A 8 -31.21 -28.45 21.65
C LEU A 8 -31.68 -27.54 20.49
N LEU A 9 -30.87 -26.55 20.09
CA LEU A 9 -31.23 -25.60 19.03
C LEU A 9 -30.42 -25.75 17.73
N ASN A 10 -29.63 -26.83 17.56
CA ASN A 10 -28.63 -26.90 16.50
C ASN A 10 -28.74 -28.09 15.53
N THR A 11 -29.96 -28.63 15.31
CA THR A 11 -30.18 -29.72 14.35
C THR A 11 -31.51 -29.58 13.60
N ALA A 12 -31.67 -28.48 12.88
CA ALA A 12 -32.58 -28.33 11.74
C ALA A 12 -31.95 -27.18 10.95
N VAL A 13 -31.42 -27.36 9.74
CA VAL A 13 -32.15 -27.70 8.52
C VAL A 13 -31.20 -28.47 7.60
N LEU A 14 -31.57 -29.72 7.36
CA LEU A 14 -31.02 -30.60 6.34
C LEU A 14 -31.80 -30.33 5.04
N SER A 15 -31.10 -30.42 3.90
CA SER A 15 -31.64 -30.55 2.54
C SER A 15 -32.22 -29.31 1.87
N MET A 16 -31.46 -28.71 0.94
CA MET A 16 -31.93 -28.49 -0.44
C MET A 16 -30.73 -28.41 -1.37
N ALA A 17 -30.44 -29.53 -2.03
CA ALA A 17 -29.73 -29.52 -3.30
C ALA A 17 -30.75 -29.09 -4.37
N ILE A 18 -30.49 -27.98 -5.07
CA ILE A 18 -31.17 -27.64 -6.31
C ILE A 18 -30.12 -27.47 -7.40
N LEU A 19 -30.30 -28.33 -8.40
CA LEU A 19 -29.61 -28.47 -9.66
C LEU A 19 -29.98 -27.30 -10.59
N SER A 20 -29.07 -26.98 -11.53
CA SER A 20 -29.29 -26.15 -12.74
C SER A 20 -29.13 -24.63 -12.50
N THR A 21 -28.49 -23.83 -13.34
CA THR A 21 -28.20 -23.91 -14.78
C THR A 21 -26.89 -23.19 -15.09
N ALA A 22 -26.07 -23.76 -15.98
CA ALA A 22 -24.98 -23.05 -16.63
C ALA A 22 -25.57 -22.10 -17.68
N LEU A 23 -25.42 -20.78 -17.52
CA LEU A 23 -25.53 -19.83 -18.62
C LEU A 23 -24.12 -19.47 -19.08
N LEU A 24 -23.75 -19.97 -20.27
CA LEU A 24 -22.64 -19.45 -21.05
C LEU A 24 -23.03 -18.04 -21.55
N SER A 25 -22.60 -17.00 -20.83
CA SER A 25 -22.56 -15.65 -21.40
C SER A 25 -21.31 -15.51 -22.25
N THR A 26 -21.46 -15.71 -23.55
CA THR A 26 -20.51 -15.24 -24.56
C THR A 26 -20.55 -13.71 -24.61
N GLY A 27 -19.68 -13.06 -23.83
CA GLY A 27 -19.42 -11.63 -23.92
C GLY A 27 -18.32 -11.36 -24.94
N ALA A 28 -18.71 -10.97 -26.16
CA ALA A 28 -17.82 -10.40 -27.15
C ALA A 28 -17.41 -8.98 -26.70
N PHE A 29 -16.21 -8.82 -26.15
CA PHE A 29 -15.65 -7.50 -25.92
C PHE A 29 -14.96 -7.02 -27.19
N ALA A 30 -15.65 -6.10 -27.86
CA ALA A 30 -15.12 -5.31 -28.96
C ALA A 30 -13.85 -4.58 -28.52
N THR A 31 -12.75 -4.87 -29.21
CA THR A 31 -11.52 -4.08 -29.22
C THR A 31 -11.84 -2.67 -29.70
N THR A 32 -11.78 -1.69 -28.80
CA THR A 32 -11.69 -0.28 -29.17
C THR A 32 -10.22 0.09 -29.38
N PRO A 33 -9.87 0.75 -30.49
CA PRO A 33 -8.51 1.21 -30.73
C PRO A 33 -8.18 2.41 -29.85
N ALA A 34 -6.92 2.45 -29.41
CA ALA A 34 -6.31 3.52 -28.67
C ALA A 34 -6.40 4.86 -29.42
N THR A 35 -6.92 5.89 -28.74
CA THR A 35 -6.62 7.28 -29.06
C THR A 35 -5.69 7.80 -27.98
N GLN A 36 -4.45 8.03 -28.40
CA GLN A 36 -3.37 8.62 -27.62
C GLN A 36 -3.77 9.99 -27.06
N LYS A 37 -3.57 10.17 -25.76
CA LYS A 37 -3.48 11.52 -25.17
C LYS A 37 -2.12 12.11 -25.56
N PRO A 38 -2.07 13.32 -26.14
CA PRO A 38 -0.81 13.94 -26.50
C PRO A 38 -0.10 14.56 -25.29
N ALA A 39 1.21 14.71 -25.50
CA ALA A 39 2.11 15.68 -24.88
C ALA A 39 2.47 15.49 -23.40
N HIS A 40 3.55 14.75 -23.24
CA HIS A 40 4.69 15.06 -22.39
C HIS A 40 5.01 16.57 -22.43
N ASP A 41 4.80 17.28 -21.32
CA ASP A 41 5.42 18.59 -21.10
C ASP A 41 6.61 18.41 -20.15
N SER A 42 7.79 18.49 -20.76
CA SER A 42 9.09 18.55 -20.11
C SER A 42 9.21 19.89 -19.40
N HIS A 43 8.97 19.92 -18.09
CA HIS A 43 9.63 20.92 -17.25
C HIS A 43 10.78 20.24 -16.52
N GLN A 44 11.87 20.08 -17.28
CA GLN A 44 13.22 20.15 -16.73
C GLN A 44 13.38 21.56 -16.15
N HIS A 45 13.69 21.65 -14.87
CA HIS A 45 14.40 22.81 -14.34
C HIS A 45 15.66 22.31 -13.64
N GLU A 46 16.73 22.40 -14.43
CA GLU A 46 18.03 22.93 -14.04
C GLU A 46 18.75 22.30 -12.84
N VAL A 47 19.77 21.53 -13.21
CA VAL A 47 20.94 21.24 -12.39
C VAL A 47 21.68 22.56 -12.15
N HIS A 48 21.42 23.21 -11.01
CA HIS A 48 22.29 24.26 -10.50
C HIS A 48 23.33 23.67 -9.54
N PRO A 49 24.62 24.05 -9.66
CA PRO A 49 25.71 23.48 -8.88
C PRO A 49 25.56 23.83 -7.40
N ALA A 50 25.87 22.84 -6.56
CA ALA A 50 25.83 22.90 -5.11
C ALA A 50 26.56 24.13 -4.55
N LYS A 51 25.80 25.11 -4.09
CA LYS A 51 26.22 26.04 -3.03
C LYS A 51 25.41 25.71 -1.80
N LYS A 52 26.08 25.10 -0.82
CA LYS A 52 25.56 24.77 0.52
C LYS A 52 24.91 26.01 1.14
N PRO A 53 23.57 26.05 1.34
CA PRO A 53 22.94 27.15 2.05
C PRO A 53 23.24 27.04 3.56
N PRO A 54 23.39 28.17 4.27
CA PRO A 54 23.63 28.16 5.71
C PRO A 54 22.44 27.56 6.46
N ALA A 55 22.76 26.75 7.47
CA ALA A 55 21.80 26.07 8.33
C ALA A 55 20.87 27.08 9.02
N LYS A 56 19.69 27.29 8.44
CA LYS A 56 18.54 27.90 9.11
C LYS A 56 17.62 26.76 9.52
N LYS A 57 17.30 26.66 10.82
CA LYS A 57 16.45 25.61 11.39
C LYS A 57 15.16 25.46 10.58
N ALA A 58 15.06 24.38 9.80
CA ALA A 58 13.87 24.06 9.03
C ALA A 58 12.71 23.71 9.98
N PRO A 59 11.46 24.08 9.65
CA PRO A 59 10.32 23.96 10.56
C PRO A 59 9.83 22.51 10.70
N LEU A 60 9.12 22.24 11.79
CA LEU A 60 8.61 20.96 12.36
C LEU A 60 7.81 20.00 11.42
N LYS A 61 7.75 20.26 10.12
CA LYS A 61 7.04 19.45 9.12
C LYS A 61 7.59 18.02 9.04
N SER A 62 8.90 17.83 9.11
CA SER A 62 9.55 16.51 8.98
C SER A 62 9.24 15.58 10.17
N ALA A 63 9.26 16.10 11.41
CA ALA A 63 8.93 15.30 12.59
C ALA A 63 7.46 14.83 12.57
N ASN A 64 6.53 15.73 12.23
CA ASN A 64 5.10 15.38 12.10
C ASN A 64 4.86 14.37 10.95
N ASN A 65 5.58 14.52 9.83
CA ASN A 65 5.52 13.55 8.73
C ASN A 65 6.00 12.16 9.18
N HIS A 66 7.10 12.06 9.92
CA HIS A 66 7.60 10.77 10.41
C HIS A 66 6.60 10.09 11.36
N GLN A 67 6.02 10.84 12.31
CA GLN A 67 5.01 10.29 13.24
C GLN A 67 3.74 9.82 12.50
N GLN A 68 3.33 10.53 11.45
CA GLN A 68 2.21 10.09 10.62
C GLN A 68 2.56 8.81 9.84
N GLY A 69 3.76 8.77 9.26
CA GLY A 69 4.27 7.60 8.54
C GLY A 69 4.34 6.36 9.42
N GLU A 70 4.86 6.48 10.63
CA GLU A 70 4.93 5.40 11.63
C GLU A 70 3.53 4.85 11.95
N LYS A 71 2.56 5.72 12.29
CA LYS A 71 1.20 5.29 12.58
C LYS A 71 0.54 4.56 11.42
N LEU A 72 0.72 5.07 10.20
CA LEU A 72 0.17 4.44 8.99
C LEU A 72 0.84 3.09 8.70
N HIS A 73 2.15 3.01 8.89
CA HIS A 73 2.91 1.77 8.81
C HIS A 73 2.38 0.72 9.79
N ASP A 74 2.20 1.08 11.06
CA ASP A 74 1.76 0.15 12.11
C ASP A 74 0.32 -0.32 11.90
N LEU A 75 -0.53 0.51 11.27
CA LEU A 75 -1.91 0.13 10.98
C LEU A 75 -2.06 -0.77 9.75
N LYS A 76 -1.10 -0.74 8.80
CA LYS A 76 -1.28 -1.37 7.48
C LYS A 76 -0.16 -2.33 7.11
N CYS A 77 1.09 -1.92 7.22
CA CYS A 77 2.23 -2.70 6.75
C CYS A 77 2.48 -3.93 7.63
N ILE A 78 2.32 -3.78 8.95
CA ILE A 78 2.60 -4.90 9.88
C ILE A 78 1.46 -5.92 10.01
N THR A 79 0.38 -5.74 9.25
CA THR A 79 -0.78 -6.65 9.28
C THR A 79 -0.52 -7.97 8.55
N CYS A 80 0.42 -7.98 7.60
CA CYS A 80 0.76 -9.16 6.80
C CYS A 80 2.14 -9.74 7.14
N HIS A 81 3.09 -8.94 7.60
CA HIS A 81 4.44 -9.36 7.98
C HIS A 81 5.00 -8.42 9.08
N LYS A 82 6.12 -8.75 9.71
CA LYS A 82 6.75 -7.86 10.71
C LYS A 82 7.87 -7.03 10.06
N ASN A 83 8.70 -6.39 10.88
CA ASN A 83 9.80 -5.52 10.46
C ASN A 83 10.98 -6.30 9.83
N ASP A 84 10.97 -7.62 9.91
CA ASP A 84 11.99 -8.52 9.35
C ASP A 84 12.16 -8.36 7.84
N VAL A 85 11.09 -8.01 7.12
CA VAL A 85 11.16 -7.77 5.67
C VAL A 85 12.04 -6.57 5.29
N TYR A 86 12.21 -5.61 6.20
CA TYR A 86 13.05 -4.42 5.99
C TYR A 86 14.52 -4.69 6.33
N THR A 87 14.78 -5.61 7.26
CA THR A 87 16.14 -5.86 7.80
C THR A 87 16.80 -7.11 7.22
N ARG A 88 16.09 -7.94 6.44
CA ARG A 88 16.64 -9.16 5.84
C ARG A 88 17.84 -8.89 4.92
N LYS A 89 18.80 -9.81 4.93
CA LYS A 89 20.06 -9.71 4.17
C LYS A 89 19.84 -9.61 2.66
N ASN A 90 18.87 -10.34 2.12
CA ASN A 90 18.54 -10.40 0.69
C ASN A 90 17.48 -9.37 0.26
N ARG A 91 17.44 -8.17 0.86
CA ARG A 91 16.50 -7.12 0.46
C ARG A 91 16.73 -6.68 -0.99
N THR A 92 15.66 -6.58 -1.78
CA THR A 92 15.69 -6.19 -3.21
C THR A 92 15.47 -4.69 -3.44
N VAL A 93 14.92 -3.98 -2.46
CA VAL A 93 14.78 -2.52 -2.50
C VAL A 93 16.14 -1.88 -2.25
N LYS A 94 16.70 -1.22 -3.27
CA LYS A 94 18.06 -0.65 -3.29
C LYS A 94 18.12 0.87 -3.54
N SER A 95 16.97 1.53 -3.62
CA SER A 95 16.90 2.99 -3.78
C SER A 95 15.60 3.55 -3.20
N LEU A 96 15.58 4.87 -2.97
CA LEU A 96 14.38 5.56 -2.48
C LEU A 96 13.20 5.41 -3.47
N ALA A 97 13.47 5.49 -4.77
CA ALA A 97 12.45 5.28 -5.80
C ALA A 97 11.88 3.84 -5.78
N ALA A 98 12.75 2.83 -5.58
CA ALA A 98 12.30 1.46 -5.42
C ALA A 98 11.49 1.26 -4.14
N LEU A 99 11.86 1.94 -3.04
CA LEU A 99 11.09 1.90 -1.78
C LEU A 99 9.70 2.50 -1.97
N GLN A 100 9.61 3.67 -2.59
CA GLN A 100 8.33 4.30 -2.91
C GLN A 100 7.46 3.39 -3.78
N SER A 101 8.04 2.72 -4.77
CA SER A 101 7.32 1.77 -5.63
C SER A 101 6.82 0.56 -4.83
N GLN A 102 7.66 0.01 -3.94
CA GLN A 102 7.29 -1.10 -3.07
C GLN A 102 6.13 -0.74 -2.14
N VAL A 103 6.17 0.44 -1.49
CA VAL A 103 5.08 0.92 -0.62
C VAL A 103 3.78 1.05 -1.41
N ASN A 104 3.81 1.65 -2.60
CA ASN A 104 2.64 1.76 -3.46
C ASN A 104 2.04 0.38 -3.83
N ASN A 105 2.89 -0.59 -4.16
CA ASN A 105 2.45 -1.94 -4.49
C ASN A 105 1.81 -2.64 -3.29
N CYS A 106 2.39 -2.51 -2.10
CA CYS A 106 1.81 -3.05 -0.86
C CYS A 106 0.41 -2.49 -0.59
N MET A 107 0.23 -1.17 -0.78
CA MET A 107 -1.04 -0.49 -0.49
C MET A 107 -2.14 -0.83 -1.49
N LYS A 108 -1.79 -0.92 -2.78
CA LYS A 108 -2.73 -1.35 -3.82
C LYS A 108 -3.06 -2.84 -3.75
N GLY A 109 -2.14 -3.64 -3.23
CA GLY A 109 -2.29 -5.08 -3.07
C GLY A 109 -2.87 -5.48 -1.71
N ALA A 110 -2.09 -6.22 -0.92
CA ALA A 110 -2.55 -6.89 0.29
C ALA A 110 -3.08 -5.94 1.37
N ALA A 111 -2.44 -4.78 1.57
CA ALA A 111 -2.81 -3.87 2.66
C ALA A 111 -4.08 -3.05 2.37
N ARG A 112 -4.50 -2.98 1.09
CA ARG A 112 -5.70 -2.29 0.60
C ARG A 112 -5.92 -0.91 1.23
N ALA A 113 -4.87 -0.09 1.29
CA ALA A 113 -4.94 1.25 1.85
C ALA A 113 -5.18 2.29 0.76
N GLN A 114 -6.14 3.19 1.01
CA GLN A 114 -6.46 4.31 0.11
C GLN A 114 -5.75 5.57 0.63
N TRP A 115 -4.42 5.56 0.58
CA TRP A 115 -3.62 6.69 1.00
C TRP A 115 -3.49 7.74 -0.09
N THR A 116 -3.54 9.00 0.32
CA THR A 116 -3.16 10.14 -0.50
C THR A 116 -1.65 10.15 -0.74
N GLN A 117 -1.19 10.91 -1.74
CA GLN A 117 0.25 11.03 -2.03
C GLN A 117 1.08 11.48 -0.80
N PRO A 118 0.66 12.50 -0.02
CA PRO A 118 1.41 12.90 1.18
C PRO A 118 1.48 11.80 2.26
N GLN A 119 0.43 11.00 2.42
CA GLN A 119 0.42 9.86 3.35
C GLN A 119 1.36 8.75 2.89
N THR A 120 1.39 8.46 1.59
CA THR A 120 2.35 7.50 1.04
C THR A 120 3.79 7.98 1.23
N THR A 121 4.06 9.26 0.94
CA THR A 121 5.37 9.87 1.15
C THR A 121 5.79 9.81 2.62
N SER A 122 4.90 10.10 3.57
CA SER A 122 5.25 10.07 4.98
C SER A 122 5.67 8.67 5.47
N VAL A 123 5.04 7.61 4.94
CA VAL A 123 5.44 6.22 5.21
C VAL A 123 6.78 5.88 4.57
N VAL A 124 7.02 6.35 3.34
CA VAL A 124 8.32 6.17 2.67
C VAL A 124 9.44 6.86 3.45
N ASP A 125 9.22 8.09 3.91
CA ASP A 125 10.17 8.85 4.71
C ASP A 125 10.49 8.13 6.03
N PHE A 126 9.44 7.67 6.75
CA PHE A 126 9.60 6.88 7.96
C PHE A 126 10.41 5.60 7.72
N LEU A 127 10.08 4.83 6.67
CA LEU A 127 10.80 3.59 6.37
C LEU A 127 12.24 3.86 5.93
N ASN A 128 12.47 4.91 5.14
CA ASN A 128 13.81 5.28 4.71
C ASN A 128 14.67 5.65 5.91
N ASP A 129 14.16 6.53 6.77
CA ASP A 129 14.87 6.92 7.97
C ASP A 129 15.03 5.75 8.94
N ARG A 130 14.03 4.88 9.14
CA ARG A 130 14.17 3.84 10.17
C ARG A 130 15.03 2.66 9.72
N TYR A 131 14.99 2.29 8.43
CA TYR A 131 15.53 1.00 7.96
C TYR A 131 16.49 1.08 6.76
N TYR A 132 16.21 1.93 5.76
CA TYR A 132 16.92 1.85 4.48
C TYR A 132 18.11 2.79 4.35
N LYS A 133 18.01 4.01 4.88
CA LYS A 133 19.07 5.04 4.89
C LYS A 133 19.63 5.36 3.50
N PHE A 134 18.77 5.42 2.48
CA PHE A 134 19.11 5.99 1.18
C PHE A 134 19.29 7.50 1.27
#